data_AF-A0A8I2YDP4-F1
#
_entry.id   AF-A0A8I2YDP4-F1
#
_cell.length_a   1.000
_cell.length_b   1.000
_cell.length_c   1.000
_cell.angle_alpha   90.00
_cell.angle_beta   90.00
_cell.angle_gamma   90.00
#
_symmetry.space_group_name_H-M   'P 1'
#
loop_
_entity.id
_entity.type
_entity.pdbx_description
1 polymer ?
#
loop_
_entity_poly.entity_id
_entity_poly.type
_entity_poly.pdbx_seq_one_letter_code
_entity_poly.pdbx_strand_id
1 'polypeptide(L)'
;MSFFFHVFSHSHSWLRAPCPKVPLTQEAHQVVNERRRQAAACFRQDLADAQRKIDESVANIATTHHKSVQCVQKEFHMGRSVLHTRRTVNAWNAWCAKVATEESSCAGKDVSGSGVLVDIIRCRKCEYLALTAEQKKELVENYAPIRDAKHSACRTSARSCVNDITGTLKCVRDELSALSARMGLESMLWSVHGTTDFSLRLMCFETDSLTDFMGTAMRIDREDLTTRMEGYSIQGIHGAAHNHREHIVSVRSELRGVILHKLREITRNESAQMRYKDFWPKIVQRYKVHIKGWLSDIPFRQHYFLANPYTLTIHRARERPQ
;
A
#
# COMPACT_ATOMS: atom_id res chain seq x y z
N MET A 1 20.37 60.52 40.92
CA MET A 1 20.55 59.11 41.31
C MET A 1 19.19 58.55 41.70
N SER A 2 18.82 57.45 41.04
CA SER A 2 17.78 56.47 41.35
C SER A 2 16.31 56.90 41.40
N PHE A 3 15.64 56.62 40.27
CA PHE A 3 14.21 56.34 40.15
C PHE A 3 13.81 55.11 40.99
N PHE A 4 12.70 55.22 41.74
CA PHE A 4 11.91 54.09 42.20
C PHE A 4 10.43 54.46 42.06
N PHE A 5 9.83 54.07 40.93
CA PHE A 5 8.37 54.01 40.78
C PHE A 5 7.98 52.54 40.67
N HIS A 6 7.28 52.08 41.71
CA HIS A 6 6.63 50.79 41.75
C HIS A 6 5.43 50.81 40.78
N VAL A 7 5.48 50.00 39.72
CA VAL A 7 4.29 49.69 38.92
C VAL A 7 3.85 48.28 39.27
N PHE A 8 2.67 48.20 39.87
CA PHE A 8 1.92 46.99 40.16
C PHE A 8 1.67 46.19 38.87
N SER A 9 2.18 44.97 38.81
CA SER A 9 1.78 43.97 37.81
C SER A 9 0.49 43.30 38.29
N HIS A 10 -0.65 43.61 37.64
CA HIS A 10 -1.88 42.83 37.80
C HIS A 10 -1.78 41.56 36.94
N SER A 11 -1.35 40.45 37.56
CA SER A 11 -1.54 39.13 36.97
C SER A 11 -2.98 38.65 37.25
N HIS A 12 -3.87 38.76 36.27
CA HIS A 12 -5.15 38.05 36.30
C HIS A 12 -4.93 36.55 36.03
N SER A 13 -4.55 35.80 37.07
CA SER A 13 -4.61 34.33 37.02
C SER A 13 -6.04 33.88 37.32
N TRP A 14 -6.79 33.52 36.28
CA TRP A 14 -8.08 32.85 36.42
C TRP A 14 -7.88 31.40 36.88
N LEU A 15 -7.65 31.19 38.16
CA LEU A 15 -7.75 29.87 38.77
C LEU A 15 -9.24 29.50 38.86
N ARG A 16 -9.74 28.74 37.88
CA ARG A 16 -11.06 28.11 37.99
C ARG A 16 -11.02 27.14 39.18
N ALA A 17 -11.93 27.35 40.13
CA ALA A 17 -12.17 26.39 41.20
C ALA A 17 -12.53 25.01 40.60
N PRO A 18 -12.04 23.90 41.18
CA PRO A 18 -12.39 22.57 40.70
C PRO A 18 -13.89 22.33 40.87
N CYS A 19 -14.59 22.09 39.77
CA CYS A 19 -16.01 21.75 39.81
C CYS A 19 -16.23 20.47 40.65
N PRO A 20 -17.26 20.43 41.52
CA PRO A 20 -17.55 19.25 42.32
C PRO A 20 -17.89 18.07 41.41
N LYS A 21 -17.11 16.98 41.53
CA LYS A 21 -17.38 15.73 40.81
C LYS A 21 -18.57 15.04 41.48
N VAL A 22 -19.77 15.24 40.95
CA VAL A 22 -20.94 14.48 41.37
C VAL A 22 -20.72 13.02 40.95
N PRO A 23 -20.64 12.05 41.88
CA PRO A 23 -20.50 10.64 41.52
C PRO A 23 -21.80 10.19 40.84
N LEU A 24 -21.69 9.77 39.57
CA LEU A 24 -22.83 9.21 38.85
C LEU A 24 -23.23 7.88 39.52
N THR A 25 -24.54 7.65 39.64
CA THR A 25 -25.06 6.36 40.09
C THR A 25 -24.73 5.26 39.08
N GLN A 26 -24.68 4.00 39.54
CA GLN A 26 -24.34 2.85 38.69
C GLN A 26 -25.28 2.73 37.47
N GLU A 27 -26.57 3.05 37.66
CA GLU A 27 -27.57 3.11 36.60
C GLU A 27 -27.28 4.24 35.60
N ALA A 28 -26.89 5.42 36.08
CA ALA A 28 -26.49 6.53 35.21
C ALA A 28 -25.21 6.19 34.40
N HIS A 29 -24.26 5.46 35.00
CA HIS A 29 -23.09 4.93 34.28
C HIS A 29 -23.49 3.92 33.19
N GLN A 30 -24.45 3.03 33.46
CA GLN A 30 -24.95 2.08 32.47
C GLN A 30 -25.64 2.80 31.31
N VAL A 31 -26.49 3.79 31.57
CA VAL A 31 -27.16 4.59 30.54
C VAL A 31 -26.16 5.38 29.68
N VAL A 32 -25.14 5.99 30.30
CA VAL A 32 -24.08 6.71 29.56
C VAL A 32 -23.26 5.76 28.70
N ASN A 33 -22.91 4.58 29.23
CA ASN A 33 -22.16 3.58 28.48
C ASN A 33 -22.98 3.01 27.32
N GLU A 34 -24.27 2.78 27.52
CA GLU A 34 -25.16 2.31 26.47
C GLU A 34 -25.32 3.36 25.37
N ARG A 35 -25.51 4.63 25.73
CA ARG A 35 -25.50 5.74 24.76
C ARG A 35 -24.18 5.83 23.99
N ARG A 36 -23.03 5.66 24.67
CA ARG A 36 -21.72 5.64 24.01
C ARG A 36 -21.57 4.47 23.04
N ARG A 37 -22.05 3.28 23.42
CA ARG A 37 -22.04 2.09 22.56
C ARG A 37 -22.91 2.30 21.32
N GLN A 38 -24.11 2.83 21.50
CA GLN A 38 -25.03 3.15 20.41
C GLN A 38 -24.42 4.21 19.47
N ALA A 39 -23.88 5.31 20.01
CA ALA A 39 -23.20 6.33 19.21
C ALA A 39 -21.99 5.77 18.44
N ALA A 40 -21.17 4.93 19.07
CA ALA A 40 -20.04 4.28 18.42
C ALA A 40 -20.47 3.23 17.37
N ALA A 41 -21.63 2.58 17.56
CA ALA A 41 -22.21 1.70 16.56
C ALA A 41 -22.72 2.49 15.35
N CYS A 42 -23.49 3.55 15.58
CA CYS A 42 -23.95 4.45 14.51
C CYS A 42 -22.78 5.05 13.73
N PHE A 43 -21.75 5.57 14.41
CA PHE A 43 -20.57 6.11 13.74
C PHE A 43 -19.84 5.08 12.85
N ARG A 44 -19.67 3.85 13.35
CA ARG A 44 -19.07 2.77 12.55
C ARG A 44 -19.95 2.40 11.35
N GLN A 45 -21.26 2.41 11.53
CA GLN A 45 -22.22 2.18 10.45
C GLN A 45 -22.13 3.29 9.39
N ASP A 46 -22.09 4.55 9.80
CA ASP A 46 -21.94 5.68 8.89
C ASP A 46 -20.63 5.60 8.09
N LEU A 47 -19.53 5.21 8.73
CA LEU A 47 -18.26 4.96 8.04
C LEU A 47 -18.35 3.81 7.03
N ALA A 48 -19.01 2.70 7.41
CA ALA A 48 -19.21 1.57 6.51
C ALA A 48 -20.11 1.92 5.32
N ASP A 49 -21.15 2.72 5.54
CA ASP A 49 -22.04 3.21 4.48
C ASP A 49 -21.32 4.21 3.56
N ALA A 50 -20.48 5.09 4.11
CA ALA A 50 -19.65 5.98 3.32
C ALA A 50 -18.65 5.21 2.45
N GLN A 51 -17.99 4.20 3.01
CA GLN A 51 -17.06 3.34 2.26
C GLN A 51 -17.79 2.61 1.12
N ARG A 52 -18.98 2.07 1.39
CA ARG A 52 -19.80 1.39 0.36
C ARG A 52 -20.15 2.33 -0.80
N LYS A 53 -20.56 3.58 -0.51
CA LYS A 53 -20.84 4.58 -1.54
C LYS A 53 -19.62 4.91 -2.39
N ILE A 54 -18.43 4.95 -1.79
CA ILE A 54 -17.17 5.13 -2.51
C ILE A 54 -16.94 3.93 -3.44
N ASP A 55 -17.05 2.71 -2.93
CA ASP A 55 -16.84 1.49 -3.72
C ASP A 55 -17.84 1.36 -4.88
N GLU A 56 -19.12 1.69 -4.65
CA GLU A 56 -20.16 1.77 -5.69
C GLU A 56 -19.81 2.82 -6.75
N SER A 57 -19.36 3.99 -6.35
CA SER A 57 -18.94 5.06 -7.28
C SER A 57 -17.75 4.65 -8.13
N VAL A 58 -16.75 4.01 -7.51
CA VAL A 58 -15.59 3.45 -8.19
C VAL A 58 -16.01 2.39 -9.21
N ALA A 59 -16.91 1.47 -8.84
CA ALA A 59 -17.42 0.44 -9.74
C ALA A 59 -18.17 1.05 -10.94
N ASN A 60 -18.99 2.07 -10.71
CA ASN A 60 -19.71 2.79 -11.77
C ASN A 60 -18.77 3.52 -12.73
N ILE A 61 -17.70 4.14 -12.22
CA ILE A 61 -16.66 4.77 -13.06
C ILE A 61 -15.91 3.70 -13.87
N ALA A 62 -15.59 2.57 -13.25
CA ALA A 62 -14.90 1.46 -13.91
C ALA A 62 -15.71 0.91 -15.09
N THR A 63 -17.03 0.68 -14.91
CA THR A 63 -17.92 0.20 -15.98
C THR A 63 -18.13 1.25 -17.07
N THR A 64 -18.35 2.51 -16.70
CA THR A 64 -18.61 3.63 -17.62
C THR A 64 -17.40 3.92 -18.52
N HIS A 65 -16.18 3.81 -17.99
CA HIS A 65 -14.94 4.11 -18.71
C HIS A 65 -14.18 2.86 -19.18
N HIS A 66 -14.78 1.67 -19.07
CA HIS A 66 -14.16 0.39 -19.42
C HIS A 66 -12.76 0.18 -18.81
N LYS A 67 -12.57 0.61 -17.56
CA LYS A 67 -11.33 0.45 -16.79
C LYS A 67 -11.49 -0.63 -15.72
N SER A 68 -10.40 -1.20 -15.24
CA SER A 68 -10.45 -2.09 -14.07
C SER A 68 -10.77 -1.31 -12.80
N VAL A 69 -11.49 -1.95 -11.86
CA VAL A 69 -11.81 -1.36 -10.54
C VAL A 69 -10.54 -0.93 -9.82
N GLN A 70 -9.48 -1.74 -9.86
CA GLN A 70 -8.17 -1.42 -9.26
C GLN A 70 -7.55 -0.15 -9.86
N CYS A 71 -7.69 0.06 -11.17
CA CYS A 71 -7.18 1.27 -11.82
C CYS A 71 -7.90 2.53 -11.31
N VAL A 72 -9.23 2.47 -11.20
CA VAL A 72 -10.05 3.57 -10.68
C VAL A 72 -9.79 3.81 -9.19
N GLN A 73 -9.69 2.76 -8.38
CA GLN A 73 -9.33 2.88 -6.96
C GLN A 73 -7.96 3.54 -6.79
N LYS A 74 -6.97 3.15 -7.59
CA LYS A 74 -5.63 3.77 -7.59
C LYS A 74 -5.74 5.27 -7.90
N GLU A 75 -6.48 5.65 -8.94
CA GLU A 75 -6.71 7.07 -9.28
C GLU A 75 -7.45 7.82 -8.15
N PHE A 76 -8.43 7.19 -7.50
CA PHE A 76 -9.21 7.78 -6.39
C PHE A 76 -8.36 7.97 -5.12
N HIS A 77 -7.60 6.96 -4.72
CA HIS A 77 -6.74 6.98 -3.53
C HIS A 77 -5.46 7.81 -3.71
N MET A 78 -5.05 8.09 -4.96
CA MET A 78 -4.01 9.08 -5.27
C MET A 78 -4.45 10.53 -4.99
N GLY A 79 -5.68 10.74 -4.50
CA GLY A 79 -6.29 12.02 -4.21
C GLY A 79 -5.72 12.78 -3.00
N ARG A 80 -4.58 13.46 -3.21
CA ARG A 80 -4.20 14.71 -2.51
C ARG A 80 -3.21 15.57 -3.31
N SER A 81 -2.32 14.95 -4.08
CA SER A 81 -1.42 15.66 -5.00
C SER A 81 -2.19 16.34 -6.15
N VAL A 82 -3.24 15.70 -6.66
CA VAL A 82 -4.15 16.25 -7.69
C VAL A 82 -5.07 17.35 -7.11
N LEU A 83 -5.33 17.33 -5.80
CA LEU A 83 -6.30 18.20 -5.11
C LEU A 83 -5.66 19.30 -4.24
N HIS A 84 -4.32 19.43 -4.25
CA HIS A 84 -3.64 20.47 -3.47
C HIS A 84 -4.20 21.86 -3.79
N THR A 85 -4.29 22.71 -2.77
CA THR A 85 -4.71 24.10 -2.89
C THR A 85 -3.96 24.77 -4.02
N ARG A 86 -4.72 25.09 -5.06
CA ARG A 86 -4.22 25.61 -6.33
C ARG A 86 -3.47 26.90 -6.04
N ARG A 87 -2.18 26.95 -6.39
CA ARG A 87 -1.52 28.25 -6.52
C ARG A 87 -2.23 28.98 -7.66
N THR A 88 -2.71 30.19 -7.40
CA THR A 88 -3.31 31.05 -8.43
C THR A 88 -2.36 31.16 -9.62
N VAL A 89 -2.87 31.06 -10.84
CA VAL A 89 -2.05 31.28 -12.03
C VAL A 89 -1.53 32.72 -11.94
N ASN A 90 -0.22 32.87 -11.83
CA ASN A 90 0.41 34.16 -11.95
C ASN A 90 0.86 34.36 -13.41
N ALA A 91 0.94 35.62 -13.84
CA ALA A 91 1.36 35.95 -15.20
C ALA A 91 2.77 35.45 -15.53
N TRP A 92 3.64 35.32 -14.52
CA TRP A 92 5.00 34.81 -14.68
C TRP A 92 5.03 33.34 -15.10
N ASN A 93 4.26 32.47 -14.45
CA ASN A 93 4.19 31.04 -14.76
C ASN A 93 3.56 30.81 -16.12
N ALA A 94 2.53 31.59 -16.47
CA ALA A 94 1.90 31.56 -17.79
C ALA A 94 2.91 31.95 -18.89
N TRP A 95 3.68 33.02 -18.67
CA TRP A 95 4.72 33.45 -19.60
C TRP A 95 5.85 32.40 -19.75
N CYS A 96 6.34 31.83 -18.64
CA CYS A 96 7.36 30.78 -18.67
C CYS A 96 6.89 29.55 -19.48
N ALA A 97 5.62 29.18 -19.37
CA ALA A 97 5.06 28.08 -20.14
C ALA A 97 4.92 28.40 -21.63
N LYS A 98 4.58 29.66 -21.98
CA LYS A 98 4.57 30.14 -23.37
C LYS A 98 5.97 30.05 -23.99
N VAL A 99 6.98 30.58 -23.31
CA VAL A 99 8.39 30.52 -23.74
C VAL A 99 8.87 29.06 -23.90
N ALA A 100 8.54 28.18 -22.96
CA ALA A 100 8.88 26.76 -23.05
C ALA A 100 8.23 26.06 -24.27
N THR A 101 7.00 26.46 -24.61
CA THR A 101 6.28 25.93 -25.78
C THR A 101 6.89 26.44 -27.08
N GLU A 102 7.18 27.74 -27.18
CA GLU A 102 7.86 28.37 -28.33
C GLU A 102 9.20 27.69 -28.63
N GLU A 103 10.02 27.50 -27.59
CA GLU A 103 11.35 26.92 -27.77
C GLU A 103 11.29 25.44 -28.18
N SER A 104 10.32 24.70 -27.65
CA SER A 104 10.09 23.30 -28.04
C SER A 104 9.64 23.20 -29.50
N SER A 105 8.87 24.18 -30.00
CA SER A 105 8.45 24.25 -31.41
C SER A 105 9.58 24.67 -32.35
N CYS A 106 10.49 25.56 -31.93
CA CYS A 106 11.60 26.03 -32.75
C CYS A 106 12.79 25.05 -32.83
N ALA A 107 13.07 24.30 -31.76
CA ALA A 107 14.27 23.47 -31.69
C ALA A 107 14.12 22.05 -32.27
N GLY A 108 12.89 21.57 -32.52
CA GLY A 108 12.63 20.18 -32.96
C GLY A 108 13.19 19.10 -32.01
N LYS A 109 13.63 19.51 -30.81
CA LYS A 109 14.25 18.69 -29.78
C LYS A 109 13.49 18.93 -28.48
N ASP A 110 13.16 17.84 -27.79
CA ASP A 110 12.72 17.90 -26.41
C ASP A 110 13.81 18.62 -25.60
N VAL A 111 13.49 19.82 -25.11
CA VAL A 111 14.33 20.56 -24.16
C VAL A 111 14.22 19.86 -22.81
N SER A 112 14.73 18.63 -22.74
CA SER A 112 14.62 17.72 -21.60
C SER A 112 15.73 17.99 -20.60
N GLY A 113 15.69 19.18 -20.00
CA GLY A 113 16.61 19.57 -18.95
C GLY A 113 16.10 20.78 -18.19
N SER A 114 15.81 20.62 -16.90
CA SER A 114 15.37 21.71 -16.02
C SER A 114 16.35 22.89 -16.01
N GLY A 115 17.65 22.66 -16.28
CA GLY A 115 18.65 23.72 -16.36
C GLY A 115 18.53 24.59 -17.62
N VAL A 116 18.24 23.98 -18.78
CA VAL A 116 18.18 24.68 -20.07
C VAL A 116 17.02 25.68 -20.09
N LEU A 117 15.86 25.29 -19.55
CA LEU A 117 14.71 26.19 -19.45
C LEU A 117 14.98 27.36 -18.50
N VAL A 118 15.71 27.13 -17.39
CA VAL A 118 16.07 28.20 -16.45
C VAL A 118 16.99 29.22 -17.10
N ASP A 119 17.93 28.78 -17.94
CA ASP A 119 18.85 29.67 -18.65
C ASP A 119 18.13 30.48 -19.73
N ILE A 120 17.22 29.86 -20.50
CA ILE A 120 16.36 30.56 -21.48
C ILE A 120 15.48 31.61 -20.79
N ILE A 121 14.82 31.24 -19.70
CA ILE A 121 13.98 32.15 -18.90
C ILE A 121 14.81 33.31 -18.37
N ARG A 122 16.05 33.05 -17.93
CA ARG A 122 16.96 34.08 -17.43
C ARG A 122 17.32 35.07 -18.53
N CYS A 123 17.65 34.59 -19.73
CA CYS A 123 18.01 35.42 -20.88
C CYS A 123 16.81 36.26 -21.39
N ARG A 124 15.60 35.68 -21.40
CA ARG A 124 14.38 36.35 -21.91
C ARG A 124 13.61 37.12 -20.84
N LYS A 125 14.12 37.22 -19.61
CA LYS A 125 13.43 37.88 -18.48
C LYS A 125 13.03 39.33 -18.79
N CYS A 126 13.83 40.05 -19.58
CA CYS A 126 13.55 41.41 -19.98
C CYS A 126 12.27 41.52 -20.82
N GLU A 127 11.94 40.51 -21.64
CA GLU A 127 10.70 40.47 -22.43
C GLU A 127 9.46 40.43 -21.52
N TYR A 128 9.54 39.70 -20.40
CA TYR A 128 8.46 39.67 -19.43
C TYR A 128 8.25 41.03 -18.74
N LEU A 129 9.34 41.71 -18.43
CA LEU A 129 9.30 43.03 -17.79
C LEU A 129 8.70 44.09 -18.72
N ALA A 130 8.93 43.97 -20.03
CA ALA A 130 8.38 44.85 -21.06
C ALA A 130 6.87 44.65 -21.32
N LEU A 131 6.27 43.54 -20.88
CA LEU A 131 4.83 43.28 -21.06
C LEU A 131 3.96 44.25 -20.26
N THR A 132 2.92 44.77 -20.91
CA THR A 132 1.90 45.60 -20.26
C THR A 132 1.01 44.78 -19.33
N ALA A 133 0.27 45.45 -18.44
CA ALA A 133 -0.64 44.78 -17.53
C ALA A 133 -1.78 44.02 -18.25
N GLU A 134 -2.20 44.50 -19.41
CA GLU A 134 -3.23 43.88 -20.25
C GLU A 134 -2.72 42.57 -20.86
N GLN A 135 -1.53 42.59 -21.46
CA GLN A 135 -0.88 41.40 -22.01
C GLN A 135 -0.62 40.34 -20.93
N LYS A 136 -0.28 40.77 -19.70
CA LYS A 136 -0.12 39.85 -18.56
C LYS A 136 -1.43 39.17 -18.16
N LYS A 137 -2.58 39.85 -18.27
CA LYS A 137 -3.90 39.25 -18.01
C LYS A 137 -4.27 38.27 -19.11
N GLU A 138 -4.07 38.64 -20.37
CA GLU A 138 -4.32 37.77 -21.53
C GLU A 138 -3.51 36.46 -21.45
N LEU A 139 -2.25 36.54 -21.02
CA LEU A 139 -1.41 35.35 -20.79
C LEU A 139 -2.01 34.41 -19.73
N VAL A 140 -2.58 34.96 -18.65
CA VAL A 140 -3.22 34.15 -17.61
C VAL A 140 -4.48 33.47 -18.14
N GLU A 141 -5.30 34.20 -18.90
CA GLU A 141 -6.54 33.69 -19.48
C GLU A 141 -6.29 32.57 -20.49
N ASN A 142 -5.33 32.76 -21.40
CA ASN A 142 -4.94 31.74 -22.39
C ASN A 142 -4.30 30.51 -21.75
N TYR A 143 -3.57 30.68 -20.64
CA TYR A 143 -2.87 29.57 -19.99
C TYR A 143 -3.77 28.74 -19.05
N ALA A 144 -4.81 29.35 -18.48
CA ALA A 144 -5.75 28.66 -17.58
C ALA A 144 -6.32 27.36 -18.16
N PRO A 145 -6.89 27.32 -19.39
CA PRO A 145 -7.46 26.09 -19.95
C PRO A 145 -6.39 25.04 -20.29
N ILE A 146 -5.21 25.47 -20.77
CA ILE A 146 -4.10 24.55 -21.09
C ILE A 146 -3.59 23.86 -19.83
N ARG A 147 -3.46 24.62 -18.74
CA ARG A 147 -3.12 24.09 -17.42
C ARG A 147 -4.15 23.07 -16.97
N ASP A 148 -5.43 23.41 -17.04
CA ASP A 148 -6.52 22.56 -16.55
C ASP A 148 -6.64 21.27 -17.38
N ALA A 149 -6.41 21.33 -18.70
CA ALA A 149 -6.30 20.16 -19.56
C ALA A 149 -5.09 19.28 -19.22
N LYS A 150 -3.90 19.86 -18.99
CA LYS A 150 -2.70 19.11 -18.58
C LYS A 150 -2.85 18.43 -17.23
N HIS A 151 -3.51 19.06 -16.27
CA HIS A 151 -3.80 18.47 -14.97
C HIS A 151 -4.86 17.38 -15.04
N SER A 152 -5.92 17.56 -15.84
CA SER A 152 -6.95 16.54 -16.06
C SER A 152 -6.43 15.31 -16.81
N ALA A 153 -5.42 15.50 -17.66
CA ALA A 153 -4.78 14.44 -18.44
C ALA A 153 -3.57 13.79 -17.74
N CYS A 154 -3.22 14.22 -16.52
CA CYS A 154 -2.02 13.74 -15.85
C CYS A 154 -2.21 12.28 -15.39
N ARG A 155 -1.81 11.34 -16.26
CA ARG A 155 -1.46 9.99 -15.83
C ARG A 155 -0.34 10.12 -14.80
N THR A 156 -0.58 9.62 -13.59
CA THR A 156 0.46 9.58 -12.55
C THR A 156 1.64 8.78 -13.10
N SER A 157 2.72 9.46 -13.44
CA SER A 157 3.92 8.78 -13.89
C SER A 157 4.46 7.92 -12.76
N ALA A 158 5.09 6.78 -13.10
CA ALA A 158 5.76 5.92 -12.12
C ALA A 158 6.73 6.75 -11.25
N ARG A 159 7.40 7.75 -11.84
CA ARG A 159 8.27 8.70 -11.14
C ARG A 159 7.55 9.55 -10.09
N SER A 160 6.34 10.05 -10.41
CA SER A 160 5.54 10.82 -9.46
C SER A 160 5.12 9.96 -8.26
N CYS A 161 4.69 8.72 -8.51
CA CYS A 161 4.34 7.76 -7.47
C CYS A 161 5.54 7.42 -6.59
N VAL A 162 6.71 7.15 -7.19
CA VAL A 162 7.98 6.93 -6.47
C VAL A 162 8.35 8.12 -5.58
N ASN A 163 8.23 9.34 -6.09
CA ASN A 163 8.54 10.55 -5.32
C ASN A 163 7.57 10.74 -4.14
N ASP A 164 6.27 10.50 -4.36
CA ASP A 164 5.25 10.61 -3.32
C ASP A 164 5.45 9.60 -2.19
N ILE A 165 5.74 8.35 -2.55
CA ILE A 165 6.07 7.29 -1.59
C ILE A 165 7.35 7.65 -0.83
N THR A 166 8.41 8.05 -1.54
CA THR A 166 9.70 8.42 -0.92
C THR A 166 9.55 9.59 0.04
N GLY A 167 8.80 10.62 -0.36
CA GLY A 167 8.54 11.80 0.46
C GLY A 167 7.75 11.44 1.73
N THR A 168 6.67 10.68 1.58
CA THR A 168 5.84 10.26 2.71
C THR A 168 6.61 9.38 3.69
N LEU A 169 7.33 8.37 3.19
CA LEU A 169 8.12 7.47 4.03
C LEU A 169 9.26 8.21 4.73
N LYS A 170 9.87 9.21 4.08
CA LYS A 170 10.86 10.08 4.72
C LYS A 170 10.25 10.84 5.89
N CYS A 171 9.08 11.46 5.74
CA CYS A 171 8.40 12.15 6.84
C CYS A 171 8.12 11.20 8.01
N VAL A 172 7.63 9.99 7.74
CA VAL A 172 7.37 8.99 8.79
C VAL A 172 8.67 8.59 9.51
N ARG A 173 9.75 8.35 8.76
CA ARG A 173 11.07 8.06 9.33
C ARG A 173 11.54 9.17 10.25
N ASP A 174 11.46 10.42 9.80
CA ASP A 174 11.94 11.58 10.53
C ASP A 174 11.14 11.75 11.85
N GLU A 175 9.82 11.50 11.82
CA GLU A 175 8.97 11.49 13.02
C GLU A 175 9.33 10.35 14.01
N LEU A 176 9.57 9.13 13.50
CA LEU A 176 9.99 8.00 14.35
C LEU A 176 11.36 8.26 14.97
N SER A 177 12.30 8.84 14.22
CA SER A 177 13.61 9.26 14.72
C SER A 177 13.48 10.35 15.81
N ALA A 178 12.62 11.35 15.59
CA ALA A 178 12.34 12.37 16.58
C ALA A 178 11.66 11.81 17.85
N LEU A 179 10.84 10.76 17.71
CA LEU A 179 10.21 10.08 18.85
C LEU A 179 11.22 9.26 19.66
N SER A 180 12.12 8.56 18.97
CA SER A 180 13.26 7.88 19.60
C SER A 180 14.12 8.85 20.39
N ALA A 181 14.52 9.99 19.79
CA ALA A 181 15.33 10.99 20.45
C ALA A 181 14.66 11.64 21.68
N ARG A 182 13.33 11.82 21.67
CA ARG A 182 12.59 12.49 22.77
C ARG A 182 12.17 11.55 23.89
N MET A 183 11.84 10.30 23.58
CA MET A 183 11.19 9.38 24.52
C MET A 183 11.97 8.07 24.72
N GLY A 184 13.08 7.86 24.01
CA GLY A 184 13.81 6.60 24.00
C GLY A 184 13.03 5.45 23.36
N LEU A 185 12.12 5.77 22.42
CA LEU A 185 11.35 4.75 21.71
C LEU A 185 12.22 4.10 20.62
N GLU A 186 12.40 2.80 20.70
CA GLU A 186 12.97 2.01 19.62
C GLU A 186 11.87 1.63 18.62
N SER A 187 12.08 1.88 17.35
CA SER A 187 11.12 1.64 16.27
C SER A 187 11.79 1.04 15.03
N MET A 188 11.04 0.19 14.32
CA MET A 188 11.40 -0.35 13.01
C MET A 188 10.27 -0.10 12.01
N LEU A 189 10.63 0.23 10.77
CA LEU A 189 9.73 0.48 9.65
C LEU A 189 10.27 -0.23 8.40
N TRP A 190 9.52 -1.18 7.89
CA TRP A 190 9.74 -1.77 6.57
C TRP A 190 8.65 -1.35 5.60
N SER A 191 9.05 -1.04 4.38
CA SER A 191 8.13 -0.79 3.27
C SER A 191 8.62 -1.54 2.06
N VAL A 192 7.78 -2.47 1.60
CA VAL A 192 8.03 -3.37 0.48
C VAL A 192 6.98 -3.16 -0.60
N HIS A 193 7.31 -3.58 -1.82
CA HIS A 193 6.39 -3.49 -2.95
C HIS A 193 5.36 -4.60 -2.93
N GLY A 194 4.11 -4.26 -3.23
CA GLY A 194 3.07 -5.24 -3.56
C GLY A 194 2.89 -5.45 -5.06
N THR A 195 3.51 -4.61 -5.91
CA THR A 195 3.37 -4.69 -7.36
C THR A 195 4.71 -4.43 -8.04
N THR A 196 4.86 -4.90 -9.28
CA THR A 196 6.05 -4.69 -10.12
C THR A 196 5.92 -3.48 -11.06
N ASP A 197 4.88 -2.67 -10.88
CA ASP A 197 4.54 -1.55 -11.79
C ASP A 197 5.62 -0.45 -11.83
N PHE A 198 6.40 -0.33 -10.76
CA PHE A 198 7.44 0.68 -10.62
C PHE A 198 8.57 0.18 -9.73
N SER A 199 9.79 0.58 -10.05
CA SER A 199 10.96 0.30 -9.22
C SER A 199 11.14 1.42 -8.19
N LEU A 200 10.99 1.10 -6.91
CA LEU A 200 11.39 1.96 -5.79
C LEU A 200 12.44 1.21 -4.98
N ARG A 201 13.37 1.94 -4.38
CA ARG A 201 14.25 1.36 -3.37
C ARG A 201 13.44 0.99 -2.14
N LEU A 202 13.49 -0.29 -1.74
CA LEU A 202 12.91 -0.77 -0.49
C LEU A 202 13.39 0.09 0.67
N MET A 203 12.47 0.49 1.53
CA MET A 203 12.80 1.33 2.67
C MET A 203 12.78 0.49 3.94
N CYS A 204 13.94 0.43 4.58
CA CYS A 204 14.11 -0.14 5.91
C CYS A 204 14.66 0.97 6.80
N PHE A 205 13.98 1.23 7.89
CA PHE A 205 14.44 2.11 8.94
C PHE A 205 14.35 1.35 10.26
N GLU A 206 15.43 1.38 11.01
CA GLU A 206 15.56 0.77 12.32
C GLU A 206 16.32 1.77 13.19
N THR A 207 16.03 1.71 14.49
CA THR A 207 16.79 2.40 15.53
C THR A 207 17.93 1.49 15.98
N ASP A 208 19.01 2.08 16.51
CA ASP A 208 20.29 1.38 16.71
C ASP A 208 20.14 0.08 17.52
N SER A 209 19.29 0.07 18.57
CA SER A 209 19.11 -1.12 19.40
C SER A 209 18.42 -2.27 18.64
N LEU A 210 17.50 -1.93 17.73
CA LEU A 210 16.79 -2.92 16.93
C LEU A 210 17.67 -3.50 15.82
N THR A 211 18.59 -2.72 15.26
CA THR A 211 19.55 -3.24 14.28
C THR A 211 20.44 -4.32 14.91
N ASP A 212 20.97 -4.08 16.11
CA ASP A 212 21.76 -5.06 16.84
C ASP A 212 20.94 -6.29 17.25
N PHE A 213 19.69 -6.08 17.67
CA PHE A 213 18.76 -7.17 18.00
C PHE A 213 18.48 -8.08 16.79
N MET A 214 18.23 -7.51 15.61
CA MET A 214 17.96 -8.28 14.39
C MET A 214 19.16 -9.14 13.99
N GLY A 215 20.37 -8.57 13.99
CA GLY A 215 21.59 -9.30 13.62
C GLY A 215 22.01 -10.32 14.68
N THR A 216 21.97 -9.94 15.97
CA THR A 216 22.57 -10.74 17.05
C THR A 216 21.60 -11.74 17.65
N ALA A 217 20.39 -11.29 18.01
CA ALA A 217 19.42 -12.13 18.71
C ALA A 217 18.59 -12.96 17.72
N MET A 218 18.09 -12.31 16.66
CA MET A 218 17.26 -12.99 15.65
C MET A 218 18.10 -13.73 14.61
N ARG A 219 19.36 -13.35 14.40
CA ARG A 219 20.23 -13.87 13.34
C ARG A 219 19.58 -13.75 11.96
N ILE A 220 18.83 -12.67 11.77
CA ILE A 220 18.15 -12.38 10.51
C ILE A 220 18.89 -11.24 9.86
N ASP A 221 19.37 -11.47 8.64
CA ASP A 221 19.88 -10.39 7.81
C ASP A 221 18.73 -9.49 7.35
N ARG A 222 18.91 -8.18 7.53
CA ARG A 222 17.86 -7.19 7.22
C ARG A 222 17.51 -7.19 5.74
N GLU A 223 18.52 -7.28 4.89
CA GLU A 223 18.32 -7.22 3.44
C GLU A 223 17.59 -8.48 2.96
N ASP A 224 18.02 -9.66 3.42
CA ASP A 224 17.35 -10.93 3.14
C ASP A 224 15.88 -10.93 3.59
N LEU A 225 15.60 -10.47 4.82
CA LEU A 225 14.21 -10.37 5.29
C LEU A 225 13.38 -9.43 4.43
N THR A 226 13.93 -8.27 4.07
CA THR A 226 13.22 -7.28 3.26
C THR A 226 12.93 -7.84 1.87
N THR A 227 13.88 -8.54 1.25
CA THR A 227 13.70 -9.22 -0.04
C THR A 227 12.65 -10.32 0.06
N ARG A 228 12.62 -11.12 1.13
CA ARG A 228 11.59 -12.15 1.33
C ARG A 228 10.20 -11.54 1.52
N MET A 229 10.11 -10.44 2.26
CA MET A 229 8.86 -9.71 2.47
C MET A 229 8.34 -9.11 1.16
N GLU A 230 9.22 -8.57 0.32
CA GLU A 230 8.85 -8.07 -1.01
C GLU A 230 8.40 -9.21 -1.93
N GLY A 231 9.19 -10.28 -2.02
CA GLY A 231 8.82 -11.45 -2.81
C GLY A 231 7.47 -12.02 -2.38
N TYR A 232 7.22 -12.10 -1.07
CA TYR A 232 5.92 -12.50 -0.54
C TYR A 232 4.78 -11.56 -0.94
N SER A 233 5.03 -10.26 -0.91
CA SER A 233 4.02 -9.26 -1.24
C SER A 233 3.63 -9.28 -2.72
N ILE A 234 4.57 -9.65 -3.61
CA ILE A 234 4.33 -9.74 -5.06
C ILE A 234 3.76 -11.10 -5.45
N GLN A 235 4.30 -12.20 -4.92
CA GLN A 235 4.04 -13.57 -5.41
C GLN A 235 3.46 -14.51 -4.34
N GLY A 236 3.14 -14.01 -3.16
CA GLY A 236 2.71 -14.82 -2.01
C GLY A 236 3.81 -15.75 -1.53
N ILE A 237 3.44 -16.93 -1.01
CA ILE A 237 4.40 -17.92 -0.46
C ILE A 237 5.53 -18.24 -1.44
N HIS A 238 5.27 -18.18 -2.76
CA HIS A 238 6.25 -18.47 -3.79
C HIS A 238 7.43 -17.48 -3.83
N GLY A 239 7.22 -16.20 -3.51
CA GLY A 239 8.29 -15.20 -3.53
C GLY A 239 9.07 -15.10 -2.21
N ALA A 240 8.57 -15.70 -1.12
CA ALA A 240 9.29 -15.73 0.17
C ALA A 240 10.39 -16.80 0.23
N ALA A 241 10.34 -17.81 -0.65
CA ALA A 241 11.25 -18.95 -0.61
C ALA A 241 12.49 -18.68 -1.48
N HIS A 242 13.65 -18.52 -0.85
CA HIS A 242 14.92 -18.32 -1.57
C HIS A 242 15.57 -19.64 -2.01
N ASN A 243 15.26 -20.75 -1.32
CA ASN A 243 15.88 -22.05 -1.59
C ASN A 243 14.96 -22.95 -2.41
N HIS A 244 15.46 -23.47 -3.54
CA HIS A 244 14.80 -24.53 -4.31
C HIS A 244 14.35 -25.71 -3.42
N ARG A 245 15.14 -26.02 -2.38
CA ARG A 245 14.81 -27.03 -1.38
C ARG A 245 13.59 -26.67 -0.53
N GLU A 246 13.50 -25.43 -0.05
CA GLU A 246 12.35 -24.95 0.74
C GLU A 246 11.10 -24.85 -0.13
N HIS A 247 11.25 -24.38 -1.37
CA HIS A 247 10.18 -24.41 -2.37
C HIS A 247 9.67 -25.83 -2.61
N ILE A 248 10.55 -26.80 -2.86
CA ILE A 248 10.18 -28.20 -3.01
C ILE A 248 9.47 -28.72 -1.75
N VAL A 249 9.94 -28.39 -0.55
CA VAL A 249 9.31 -28.82 0.71
C VAL A 249 7.91 -28.22 0.86
N SER A 250 7.72 -26.94 0.51
CA SER A 250 6.43 -26.26 0.56
C SER A 250 5.43 -26.85 -0.42
N VAL A 251 5.82 -26.97 -1.71
CA VAL A 251 4.98 -27.57 -2.76
C VAL A 251 4.61 -29.02 -2.39
N ARG A 252 5.55 -29.78 -1.82
CA ARG A 252 5.29 -31.13 -1.29
C ARG A 252 4.30 -31.13 -0.13
N SER A 253 4.31 -30.10 0.71
CA SER A 253 3.37 -29.97 1.84
C SER A 253 1.96 -29.68 1.35
N GLU A 254 1.82 -28.71 0.45
CA GLU A 254 0.54 -28.33 -0.15
C GLU A 254 -0.10 -29.50 -0.91
N LEU A 255 0.68 -30.18 -1.76
CA LEU A 255 0.18 -31.33 -2.52
C LEU A 255 -0.26 -32.47 -1.60
N ARG A 256 0.47 -32.72 -0.49
CA ARG A 256 0.05 -33.68 0.54
C ARG A 256 -1.26 -33.26 1.19
N GLY A 257 -1.43 -31.97 1.48
CA GLY A 257 -2.67 -31.40 2.01
C GLY A 257 -3.86 -31.66 1.08
N VAL A 258 -3.72 -31.37 -0.21
CA VAL A 258 -4.76 -31.59 -1.22
C VAL A 258 -5.13 -33.06 -1.34
N ILE A 259 -4.14 -33.95 -1.43
CA ILE A 259 -4.36 -35.40 -1.55
C ILE A 259 -5.05 -35.94 -0.29
N LEU A 260 -4.63 -35.52 0.90
CA LEU A 260 -5.21 -35.94 2.17
C LEU A 260 -6.66 -35.44 2.31
N HIS A 261 -6.91 -34.19 1.94
CA HIS A 261 -8.24 -33.60 1.96
C HIS A 261 -9.20 -34.38 1.05
N LYS A 262 -8.83 -34.61 -0.21
CA LYS A 262 -9.65 -35.39 -1.17
C LYS A 262 -9.86 -36.84 -0.71
N LEU A 263 -8.86 -37.46 -0.07
CA LEU A 263 -9.02 -38.80 0.50
C LEU A 263 -10.08 -38.80 1.61
N ARG A 264 -10.01 -37.86 2.56
CA ARG A 264 -10.96 -37.75 3.67
C ARG A 264 -12.36 -37.46 3.18
N GLU A 265 -12.49 -36.58 2.18
CA GLU A 265 -13.75 -36.23 1.53
C GLU A 265 -14.45 -37.46 0.94
N ILE A 266 -13.73 -38.26 0.14
CA ILE A 266 -14.31 -39.43 -0.54
C ILE A 266 -14.59 -40.59 0.40
N THR A 267 -13.70 -40.79 1.37
CA THR A 267 -13.85 -41.86 2.36
C THR A 267 -14.84 -41.50 3.47
N ARG A 268 -15.23 -40.21 3.56
CA ARG A 268 -16.02 -39.64 4.66
C ARG A 268 -15.47 -39.98 6.03
N ASN A 269 -14.13 -40.04 6.14
CA ASN A 269 -13.44 -40.41 7.35
C ASN A 269 -12.35 -39.37 7.65
N GLU A 270 -12.60 -38.52 8.63
CA GLU A 270 -11.69 -37.45 9.03
C GLU A 270 -10.37 -37.95 9.62
N SER A 271 -10.38 -39.17 10.19
CA SER A 271 -9.18 -39.83 10.71
C SER A 271 -8.33 -40.51 9.63
N ALA A 272 -8.77 -40.52 8.36
CA ALA A 272 -8.00 -41.11 7.28
C ALA A 272 -6.65 -40.40 7.13
N GLN A 273 -5.59 -41.20 7.01
CA GLN A 273 -4.22 -40.75 6.79
C GLN A 273 -3.67 -41.36 5.50
N MET A 274 -3.04 -40.54 4.68
CA MET A 274 -2.40 -40.99 3.45
C MET A 274 -1.11 -41.76 3.76
N ARG A 275 -0.98 -42.98 3.24
CA ARG A 275 0.22 -43.83 3.38
C ARG A 275 0.77 -44.17 2.01
N TYR A 276 1.89 -43.55 1.64
CA TYR A 276 2.49 -43.70 0.31
C TYR A 276 3.30 -45.00 0.15
N LYS A 277 4.02 -45.46 1.19
CA LYS A 277 4.79 -46.71 1.13
C LYS A 277 3.88 -47.94 0.97
N ASP A 278 2.77 -47.95 1.70
CA ASP A 278 1.79 -49.04 1.73
C ASP A 278 0.52 -48.66 0.97
N PHE A 279 0.66 -47.91 -0.13
CA PHE A 279 -0.48 -47.29 -0.81
C PHE A 279 -1.52 -48.32 -1.24
N TRP A 280 -1.10 -49.43 -1.84
CA TRP A 280 -2.03 -50.46 -2.29
C TRP A 280 -2.81 -51.12 -1.14
N PRO A 281 -2.17 -51.76 -0.13
CA PRO A 281 -2.92 -52.45 0.92
C PRO A 281 -3.67 -51.49 1.86
N LYS A 282 -3.11 -50.32 2.19
CA LYS A 282 -3.69 -49.43 3.21
C LYS A 282 -4.58 -48.33 2.65
N ILE A 283 -4.46 -47.99 1.36
CA ILE A 283 -5.32 -46.99 0.73
C ILE A 283 -6.27 -47.64 -0.25
N VAL A 284 -5.76 -48.31 -1.28
CA VAL A 284 -6.60 -48.89 -2.35
C VAL A 284 -7.48 -50.02 -1.81
N GLN A 285 -6.91 -51.00 -1.10
CA GLN A 285 -7.66 -52.15 -0.63
C GLN A 285 -8.60 -51.82 0.54
N ARG A 286 -8.14 -50.97 1.47
CA ARG A 286 -8.90 -50.56 2.66
C ARG A 286 -10.04 -49.60 2.34
N TYR A 287 -9.77 -48.55 1.57
CA TYR A 287 -10.74 -47.49 1.31
C TYR A 287 -11.39 -47.57 -0.08
N LYS A 288 -10.98 -48.54 -0.91
CA LYS A 288 -11.51 -48.76 -2.27
C LYS A 288 -11.46 -47.49 -3.12
N VAL A 289 -10.32 -46.80 -3.11
CA VAL A 289 -10.09 -45.54 -3.83
C VAL A 289 -8.89 -45.67 -4.77
N HIS A 290 -9.02 -45.06 -5.95
CA HIS A 290 -7.96 -44.93 -6.94
C HIS A 290 -7.69 -43.46 -7.26
N ILE A 291 -6.42 -43.12 -7.48
CA ILE A 291 -6.00 -41.80 -7.93
C ILE A 291 -6.02 -41.78 -9.45
N LYS A 292 -6.72 -40.82 -10.05
CA LYS A 292 -6.73 -40.52 -11.48
C LYS A 292 -6.05 -39.19 -11.75
N GLY A 293 -5.51 -39.02 -12.96
CA GLY A 293 -4.82 -37.79 -13.37
C GLY A 293 -3.39 -37.66 -12.82
N TRP A 294 -2.80 -38.76 -12.34
CA TRP A 294 -1.37 -38.83 -12.04
C TRP A 294 -0.58 -39.07 -13.33
N LEU A 295 0.58 -38.43 -13.48
CA LEU A 295 1.44 -38.56 -14.66
C LEU A 295 1.93 -40.02 -14.81
N SER A 296 1.77 -40.61 -15.99
CA SER A 296 2.17 -42.00 -16.29
C SER A 296 3.65 -42.26 -16.07
N ASP A 297 4.47 -41.23 -16.27
CA ASP A 297 5.93 -41.35 -16.35
C ASP A 297 6.60 -41.18 -14.98
N ILE A 298 5.82 -40.84 -13.94
CA ILE A 298 6.33 -40.59 -12.59
C ILE A 298 5.72 -41.60 -11.62
N PRO A 299 6.50 -42.42 -10.92
CA PRO A 299 5.95 -43.37 -9.96
C PRO A 299 5.33 -42.64 -8.76
N PHE A 300 4.10 -43.01 -8.39
CA PHE A 300 3.41 -42.43 -7.24
C PHE A 300 4.09 -42.82 -5.92
N ARG A 301 5.02 -41.99 -5.45
CA ARG A 301 5.72 -42.15 -4.16
C ARG A 301 5.90 -40.82 -3.44
N GLN A 302 6.17 -40.91 -2.15
CA GLN A 302 6.34 -39.76 -1.23
C GLN A 302 7.39 -38.71 -1.69
N HIS A 303 8.36 -39.08 -2.54
CA HIS A 303 9.47 -38.20 -2.91
C HIS A 303 9.34 -37.57 -4.31
N TYR A 304 8.33 -37.93 -5.12
CA TYR A 304 8.17 -37.48 -6.51
C TYR A 304 6.99 -36.53 -6.75
N PHE A 305 6.63 -35.76 -5.73
CA PHE A 305 5.60 -34.73 -5.82
C PHE A 305 6.12 -33.50 -6.59
N LEU A 306 6.12 -33.59 -7.92
CA LEU A 306 6.33 -32.47 -8.85
C LEU A 306 5.15 -32.31 -9.83
N ALA A 307 4.06 -33.04 -9.62
CA ALA A 307 2.87 -33.02 -10.47
C ALA A 307 1.95 -31.84 -10.15
N ASN A 308 1.30 -31.28 -11.18
CA ASN A 308 0.33 -30.20 -11.08
C ASN A 308 -0.87 -30.62 -10.16
N PRO A 309 -1.13 -29.92 -9.04
CA PRO A 309 -2.20 -30.28 -8.11
C PRO A 309 -3.61 -30.20 -8.70
N TYR A 310 -3.80 -29.43 -9.77
CA TYR A 310 -5.13 -29.15 -10.35
C TYR A 310 -5.68 -30.29 -11.22
N THR A 311 -4.87 -31.26 -11.65
CA THR A 311 -5.31 -32.40 -12.48
C THR A 311 -5.61 -33.66 -11.66
N LEU A 312 -5.33 -33.65 -10.35
CA LEU A 312 -5.42 -34.83 -9.50
C LEU A 312 -6.82 -35.03 -8.95
N THR A 313 -7.48 -36.12 -9.34
CA THR A 313 -8.77 -36.52 -8.80
C THR A 313 -8.67 -37.90 -8.13
N ILE A 314 -9.27 -38.05 -6.96
CA ILE A 314 -9.40 -39.36 -6.32
C ILE A 314 -10.83 -39.82 -6.59
N HIS A 315 -11.03 -41.10 -6.93
CA HIS A 315 -12.34 -41.67 -7.16
C HIS A 315 -12.53 -42.93 -6.34
N ARG A 316 -13.75 -43.13 -5.82
CA ARG A 316 -14.16 -44.41 -5.25
C ARG A 316 -14.27 -45.43 -6.38
N ALA A 317 -13.69 -46.61 -6.18
CA ALA A 317 -13.83 -47.73 -7.08
C ALA A 317 -15.31 -48.12 -7.12
N ARG A 318 -16.01 -47.83 -8.23
CA ARG A 318 -17.26 -48.52 -8.52
C ARG A 318 -16.90 -49.97 -8.80
N GLU A 319 -17.62 -50.88 -8.14
CA GLU A 319 -17.58 -52.31 -8.41
C GLU A 319 -17.64 -52.53 -9.92
N ARG A 320 -16.67 -53.28 -10.47
CA ARG A 320 -16.79 -53.74 -11.85
C ARG A 320 -18.02 -54.65 -11.90
N PRO A 321 -18.94 -54.48 -12.86
CA PRO A 321 -19.74 -55.62 -13.29
C PRO A 321 -18.78 -56.66 -13.86
N GLN A 322 -19.05 -57.94 -13.55
CA GLN A 322 -18.24 -59.09 -13.91
C GLN A 322 -17.91 -59.18 -15.40
#